data_AF-A0A7W0SKE9-F1
#
_entry.id   AF-A0A7W0SKE9-F1
#
_cell.length_a   1.000
_cell.length_b   1.000
_cell.length_c   1.000
_cell.angle_alpha   90.00
_cell.angle_beta   90.00
_cell.angle_gamma   90.00
#
_symmetry.space_group_name_H-M   'P 1'
#
loop_
_entity.id
_entity.type
_entity.pdbx_description
1 polymer ?
#
loop_
_entity_poly.entity_id
_entity_poly.type
_entity_poly.pdbx_seq_one_letter_code
_entity_poly.pdbx_strand_id
1 'polypeptide(L)'
;EWTVPFDYGFFHVGVHNLPKDRAVEITKTLLDYTFGKENHSDAKLREMFAMLSELPGVLVVLNHPLWDIEIVGRERHEALLTSFIKRHGRWIHAFEINGFRTWSENKAVIEMAEALGVPIATGGDRHGCKPNTVINLTNADTFEEFANEIRVERRSEVVLMPEYEHPLHWRQLQSFSEILSHYPEFVDGRRRWFERVFFDSGDGQGARDLSTYGWVYGGPAWLRAAIWTLGFLGSPKMRPVFRASRKRRDRVPTDAATTEFEIPDLDEISRVFPQESAS
;
A
#
# COMPACT_ATOMS: atom_id res chain seq x y z
N GLU A 1 7.30 4.59 -2.43
CA GLU A 1 7.19 3.12 -2.26
C GLU A 1 8.33 2.47 -3.01
N TRP A 2 8.94 1.45 -2.42
CA TRP A 2 10.01 0.65 -2.99
C TRP A 2 9.54 -0.79 -3.13
N THR A 3 9.55 -1.33 -4.34
CA THR A 3 9.30 -2.75 -4.60
C THR A 3 10.58 -3.54 -4.34
N VAL A 4 10.52 -4.46 -3.38
CA VAL A 4 11.65 -5.28 -2.90
C VAL A 4 11.50 -6.70 -3.42
N PRO A 5 12.26 -7.12 -4.45
CA PRO A 5 12.35 -8.52 -4.85
C PRO A 5 12.88 -9.38 -3.71
N PHE A 6 12.22 -10.51 -3.46
CA PHE A 6 12.56 -11.42 -2.38
C PHE A 6 12.15 -12.86 -2.72
N ASP A 7 13.13 -13.76 -2.74
CA ASP A 7 13.00 -15.14 -3.21
C ASP A 7 12.22 -15.24 -4.54
N TYR A 8 10.97 -15.71 -4.49
CA TYR A 8 10.11 -15.92 -5.66
C TYR A 8 8.98 -14.88 -5.82
N GLY A 9 9.00 -13.81 -5.02
CA GLY A 9 8.01 -12.74 -5.10
C GLY A 9 8.62 -11.39 -4.78
N PHE A 10 7.79 -10.46 -4.32
CA PHE A 10 8.24 -9.16 -3.83
C PHE A 10 7.32 -8.63 -2.74
N PHE A 11 7.87 -7.72 -1.94
CA PHE A 11 7.13 -6.90 -0.99
C PHE A 11 7.21 -5.44 -1.38
N HIS A 12 6.25 -4.65 -0.92
CA HIS A 12 6.30 -3.20 -1.05
C HIS A 12 6.70 -2.61 0.29
N VAL A 13 7.65 -1.68 0.25
CA VAL A 13 8.15 -0.99 1.44
C VAL A 13 7.95 0.50 1.26
N GLY A 14 7.21 1.10 2.17
CA GLY A 14 7.14 2.55 2.32
C GLY A 14 8.45 3.05 2.92
N VAL A 15 9.27 3.74 2.11
CA VAL A 15 10.43 4.49 2.59
C VAL A 15 10.06 5.97 2.58
N HIS A 16 9.89 6.54 3.77
CA HIS A 16 9.37 7.89 3.95
C HIS A 16 10.45 8.84 4.46
N ASN A 17 10.30 10.12 4.09
CA ASN A 17 11.11 11.23 4.59
C ASN A 17 12.63 11.04 4.41
N LEU A 18 13.02 10.62 3.20
CA LEU A 18 14.42 10.60 2.81
C LEU A 18 15.03 12.02 2.89
N PRO A 19 16.27 12.17 3.39
CA PRO A 19 16.97 13.46 3.43
C PRO A 19 17.04 14.08 2.04
N LYS A 20 16.65 15.36 1.90
CA LYS A 20 16.48 16.03 0.62
C LYS A 20 17.74 16.03 -0.26
N ASP A 21 18.90 16.17 0.37
CA ASP A 21 20.23 16.20 -0.26
C ASP A 21 20.68 14.82 -0.77
N ARG A 22 20.15 13.73 -0.20
CA ARG A 22 20.49 12.34 -0.56
C ARG A 22 19.34 11.56 -1.22
N ALA A 23 18.14 12.12 -1.28
CA ALA A 23 16.93 11.40 -1.71
C ALA A 23 17.05 10.83 -3.13
N VAL A 24 17.63 11.58 -4.07
CA VAL A 24 17.82 11.15 -5.46
C VAL A 24 18.81 9.98 -5.53
N GLU A 25 19.93 10.08 -4.83
CA GLU A 25 20.96 9.03 -4.79
C GLU A 25 20.41 7.75 -4.15
N ILE A 26 19.80 7.85 -2.98
CA ILE A 26 19.21 6.71 -2.27
C ILE A 26 18.14 6.05 -3.13
N THR A 27 17.23 6.84 -3.71
CA THR A 27 16.18 6.33 -4.59
C THR A 27 16.77 5.57 -5.77
N LYS A 28 17.82 6.11 -6.40
CA LYS A 28 18.52 5.40 -7.47
C LYS A 28 19.07 4.05 -6.98
N THR A 29 19.73 4.02 -5.82
CA THR A 29 20.22 2.76 -5.21
C THR A 29 19.10 1.75 -4.96
N LEU A 30 17.94 2.20 -4.46
CA LEU A 30 16.77 1.33 -4.26
C LEU A 30 16.26 0.74 -5.58
N LEU A 31 16.17 1.57 -6.64
CA LEU A 31 15.71 1.14 -7.96
C LEU A 31 16.71 0.23 -8.67
N ASP A 32 18.01 0.51 -8.56
CA ASP A 32 19.08 -0.31 -9.12
C ASP A 32 19.05 -1.73 -8.52
N TYR A 33 18.71 -1.86 -7.23
CA TYR A 33 18.43 -3.17 -6.63
C TYR A 33 17.17 -3.81 -7.20
N THR A 34 16.05 -3.08 -7.29
CA THR A 34 14.78 -3.63 -7.81
C THR A 34 14.94 -4.19 -9.23
N PHE A 35 15.61 -3.46 -10.12
CA PHE A 35 15.70 -3.82 -11.54
C PHE A 35 16.94 -4.64 -11.92
N GLY A 36 18.05 -4.54 -11.18
CA GLY A 36 19.25 -5.33 -11.42
C GLY A 36 19.18 -6.69 -10.72
N LYS A 37 18.74 -7.73 -11.43
CA LYS A 37 18.60 -9.10 -10.87
C LYS A 37 19.90 -9.66 -10.29
N GLU A 38 21.02 -9.30 -10.87
CA GLU A 38 22.36 -9.62 -10.39
C GLU A 38 22.68 -9.03 -9.00
N ASN A 39 21.96 -7.98 -8.61
CA ASN A 39 22.10 -7.34 -7.30
C ASN A 39 21.25 -8.02 -6.22
N HIS A 40 20.36 -8.94 -6.58
CA HIS A 40 19.44 -9.61 -5.65
C HIS A 40 20.21 -10.59 -4.76
N SER A 41 20.50 -10.15 -3.54
CA SER A 41 21.09 -10.98 -2.51
C SER A 41 20.64 -10.53 -1.13
N ASP A 42 20.54 -11.49 -0.21
CA ASP A 42 20.15 -11.23 1.19
C ASP A 42 21.09 -10.21 1.85
N ALA A 43 22.40 -10.35 1.63
CA ALA A 43 23.41 -9.43 2.16
C ALA A 43 23.18 -8.00 1.66
N LYS A 44 22.91 -7.81 0.36
CA LYS A 44 22.69 -6.48 -0.20
C LYS A 44 21.40 -5.85 0.32
N LEU A 45 20.33 -6.63 0.42
CA LEU A 45 19.07 -6.16 0.98
C LEU A 45 19.23 -5.73 2.44
N ARG A 46 19.98 -6.50 3.24
CA ARG A 46 20.32 -6.14 4.62
C ARG A 46 21.11 -4.83 4.71
N GLU A 47 22.11 -4.64 3.86
CA GLU A 47 22.87 -3.37 3.80
C GLU A 47 21.95 -2.18 3.52
N MET A 48 21.02 -2.33 2.58
CA MET A 48 20.08 -1.28 2.22
C MET A 48 19.13 -0.94 3.37
N PHE A 49 18.57 -1.96 4.04
CA PHE A 49 17.74 -1.74 5.22
C PHE A 49 18.50 -1.12 6.39
N ALA A 50 19.74 -1.56 6.64
CA ALA A 50 20.60 -0.96 7.67
C ALA A 50 20.87 0.52 7.37
N MET A 51 21.25 0.85 6.13
CA MET A 51 21.47 2.23 5.69
C MET A 51 20.22 3.10 5.88
N LEU A 52 19.03 2.61 5.54
CA LEU A 52 17.79 3.35 5.76
C LEU A 52 17.48 3.54 7.26
N SER A 53 17.76 2.53 8.08
CA SER A 53 17.50 2.58 9.52
C SER A 53 18.46 3.52 10.26
N GLU A 54 19.70 3.70 9.78
CA GLU A 54 20.67 4.65 10.32
C GLU A 54 20.24 6.13 10.18
N LEU A 55 19.28 6.42 9.29
CA LEU A 55 18.74 7.77 9.10
C LEU A 55 17.56 7.98 10.07
N PRO A 56 17.68 8.77 11.15
CA PRO A 56 16.67 8.84 12.22
C PRO A 56 15.31 9.38 11.74
N GLY A 57 15.30 10.34 10.83
CA GLY A 57 14.07 10.89 10.25
C GLY A 57 13.38 9.99 9.21
N VAL A 58 13.98 8.87 8.82
CA VAL A 58 13.40 7.95 7.82
C VAL A 58 12.48 6.93 8.48
N LEU A 59 11.29 6.73 7.93
CA LEU A 59 10.37 5.67 8.35
C LEU A 59 10.31 4.58 7.28
N VAL A 60 10.42 3.32 7.72
CA VAL A 60 10.41 2.12 6.87
C VAL A 60 9.20 1.29 7.26
N VAL A 61 8.19 1.24 6.40
CA VAL A 61 6.91 0.57 6.64
C VAL A 61 6.78 -0.59 5.67
N LEU A 62 6.40 -1.78 6.15
CA LEU A 62 6.03 -2.87 5.25
C LEU A 62 4.59 -2.64 4.77
N ASN A 63 4.44 -2.30 3.50
CA ASN A 63 3.15 -1.97 2.90
C ASN A 63 2.33 -3.24 2.68
N HIS A 64 1.05 -3.17 3.01
CA HIS A 64 0.00 -4.18 2.81
C HIS A 64 0.55 -5.62 2.85
N PRO A 65 1.11 -6.07 3.99
CA PRO A 65 1.98 -7.25 4.06
C PRO A 65 1.28 -8.55 3.67
N LEU A 66 -0.04 -8.64 3.88
CA LEU A 66 -0.85 -9.82 3.56
C LEU A 66 -1.42 -9.81 2.13
N TRP A 67 -1.14 -8.78 1.34
CA TRP A 67 -1.60 -8.74 -0.04
C TRP A 67 -0.72 -9.61 -0.94
N ASP A 68 -1.26 -10.77 -1.33
CA ASP A 68 -0.72 -11.63 -2.38
C ASP A 68 -0.93 -11.00 -3.78
N ILE A 69 -0.13 -9.98 -4.09
CA ILE A 69 -0.18 -9.24 -5.35
C ILE A 69 0.24 -10.09 -6.55
N GLU A 70 1.21 -10.98 -6.36
CA GLU A 70 1.72 -11.90 -7.38
C GLU A 70 0.80 -13.11 -7.63
N ILE A 71 -0.23 -13.28 -6.80
CA ILE A 71 -1.21 -14.37 -6.90
C ILE A 71 -0.47 -15.72 -6.81
N VAL A 72 0.55 -15.80 -5.95
CA VAL A 72 1.31 -17.04 -5.70
C VAL A 72 0.53 -18.04 -4.85
N GLY A 73 -0.58 -17.58 -4.25
CA GLY A 73 -1.43 -18.33 -3.36
C GLY A 73 -1.11 -18.03 -1.89
N ARG A 74 -2.17 -17.93 -1.07
CA ARG A 74 -2.09 -17.53 0.34
C ARG A 74 -0.99 -18.25 1.14
N GLU A 75 -0.93 -19.58 1.11
CA GLU A 75 0.04 -20.35 1.90
C GLU A 75 1.49 -20.03 1.51
N ARG A 76 1.75 -19.84 0.22
CA ARG A 76 3.08 -19.46 -0.27
C ARG A 76 3.41 -18.03 0.13
N HIS A 77 2.47 -17.11 -0.03
CA HIS A 77 2.64 -15.71 0.39
C HIS A 77 2.93 -15.60 1.89
N GLU A 78 2.18 -16.32 2.74
CA GLU A 78 2.39 -16.35 4.19
C GLU A 78 3.77 -16.91 4.55
N ALA A 79 4.23 -17.98 3.90
CA ALA A 79 5.58 -18.51 4.08
C ALA A 79 6.67 -17.53 3.63
N LEU A 80 6.44 -16.83 2.52
CA LEU A 80 7.34 -15.80 2.00
C LEU A 80 7.45 -14.61 2.97
N LEU A 81 6.30 -14.11 3.46
CA LEU A 81 6.22 -13.02 4.42
C LEU A 81 6.93 -13.37 5.72
N THR A 82 6.71 -14.59 6.21
CA THR A 82 7.39 -15.15 7.38
C THR A 82 8.91 -15.13 7.20
N SER A 83 9.40 -15.63 6.05
CA SER A 83 10.83 -15.60 5.70
C SER A 83 11.40 -14.18 5.61
N PHE A 84 10.63 -13.24 5.07
CA PHE A 84 11.02 -11.84 4.95
C PHE A 84 11.15 -11.15 6.31
N ILE A 85 10.12 -11.30 7.15
CA ILE A 85 10.06 -10.76 8.51
C ILE A 85 11.20 -11.36 9.34
N LYS A 86 11.47 -12.67 9.26
CA LYS A 86 12.63 -13.32 9.90
C LYS A 86 13.96 -12.63 9.63
N ARG A 87 14.21 -12.36 8.35
CA ARG A 87 15.52 -11.93 7.86
C ARG A 87 15.72 -10.43 7.95
N HIS A 88 14.66 -9.66 7.75
CA HIS A 88 14.72 -8.20 7.59
C HIS A 88 13.81 -7.41 8.54
N GLY A 89 12.95 -8.09 9.32
CA GLY A 89 11.95 -7.46 10.18
C GLY A 89 12.52 -6.48 11.21
N ARG A 90 13.76 -6.67 11.66
CA ARG A 90 14.44 -5.77 12.60
C ARG A 90 14.57 -4.31 12.11
N TRP A 91 14.55 -4.10 10.79
CA TRP A 91 14.65 -2.77 10.16
C TRP A 91 13.30 -2.24 9.68
N ILE A 92 12.22 -3.02 9.86
CA ILE A 92 10.87 -2.58 9.58
C ILE A 92 10.33 -1.90 10.82
N HIS A 93 9.99 -0.61 10.69
CA HIS A 93 9.57 0.23 11.80
C HIS A 93 8.06 0.09 12.09
N ALA A 94 7.26 -0.24 11.07
CA ALA A 94 5.83 -0.48 11.23
C ALA A 94 5.26 -1.40 10.13
N PHE A 95 4.08 -1.96 10.37
CA PHE A 95 3.27 -2.63 9.35
C PHE A 95 2.10 -1.75 8.90
N GLU A 96 1.86 -1.72 7.60
CA GLU A 96 0.80 -0.89 7.04
C GLU A 96 -0.58 -1.51 7.28
N ILE A 97 -1.46 -0.72 7.88
CA ILE A 97 -2.90 -0.88 7.69
C ILE A 97 -3.38 0.06 6.59
N ASN A 98 -4.08 -0.52 5.62
CA ASN A 98 -4.24 0.13 4.33
C ASN A 98 -5.72 0.42 4.05
N GLY A 99 -6.01 1.67 3.69
CA GLY A 99 -7.37 2.13 3.41
C GLY A 99 -8.02 1.41 2.24
N PHE A 100 -7.25 0.82 1.34
CA PHE A 100 -7.66 0.06 0.17
C PHE A 100 -7.66 -1.47 0.37
N ARG A 101 -7.64 -1.94 1.62
CA ARG A 101 -7.80 -3.35 1.99
C ARG A 101 -9.10 -3.59 2.76
N THR A 102 -9.46 -4.86 2.97
CA THR A 102 -10.63 -5.23 3.76
C THR A 102 -10.35 -5.15 5.26
N TRP A 103 -11.40 -5.07 6.07
CA TRP A 103 -11.26 -5.10 7.52
C TRP A 103 -10.61 -6.40 8.01
N SER A 104 -11.03 -7.57 7.50
CA SER A 104 -10.43 -8.84 7.94
C SER A 104 -8.93 -8.93 7.67
N GLU A 105 -8.46 -8.33 6.57
CA GLU A 105 -7.03 -8.30 6.28
C GLU A 105 -6.28 -7.32 7.18
N ASN A 106 -6.77 -6.07 7.33
CA ASN A 106 -6.14 -5.11 8.24
C ASN A 106 -6.16 -5.62 9.70
N LYS A 107 -7.22 -6.33 10.12
CA LYS A 107 -7.29 -6.99 11.43
C LYS A 107 -6.17 -8.02 11.59
N ALA A 108 -5.95 -8.88 10.59
CA ALA A 108 -4.86 -9.84 10.62
C ALA A 108 -3.47 -9.16 10.64
N VAL A 109 -3.31 -8.00 9.97
CA VAL A 109 -2.08 -7.20 10.09
C VAL A 109 -1.91 -6.65 11.50
N ILE A 110 -2.98 -6.14 12.13
CA ILE A 110 -2.96 -5.64 13.52
C ILE A 110 -2.57 -6.76 14.48
N GLU A 111 -3.16 -7.95 14.33
CA GLU A 111 -2.85 -9.12 15.16
C GLU A 111 -1.41 -9.58 15.00
N MET A 112 -0.89 -9.61 13.77
CA MET A 112 0.51 -9.91 13.48
C MET A 112 1.46 -8.85 14.04
N ALA A 113 1.09 -7.56 13.93
CA ALA A 113 1.86 -6.43 14.46
C ALA A 113 1.97 -6.51 15.99
N GLU A 114 0.85 -6.74 16.67
CA GLU A 114 0.77 -6.92 18.12
C GLU A 114 1.62 -8.12 18.58
N ALA A 115 1.46 -9.28 17.93
CA ALA A 115 2.24 -10.46 18.27
C ALA A 115 3.74 -10.23 18.09
N LEU A 116 4.16 -9.46 17.09
CA LEU A 116 5.57 -9.13 16.84
C LEU A 116 6.08 -7.93 17.65
N GLY A 117 5.21 -7.26 18.41
CA GLY A 117 5.53 -6.02 19.10
C GLY A 117 5.96 -4.90 18.16
N VAL A 118 5.54 -4.93 16.89
CA VAL A 118 5.85 -3.94 15.85
C VAL A 118 4.68 -2.98 15.73
N PRO A 119 4.89 -1.65 15.73
CA PRO A 119 3.81 -0.68 15.54
C PRO A 119 3.09 -0.85 14.19
N ILE A 120 1.86 -0.34 14.11
CA ILE A 120 1.15 -0.17 12.84
C ILE A 120 1.33 1.25 12.31
N ALA A 121 1.25 1.43 11.00
CA ALA A 121 1.17 2.75 10.36
C ALA A 121 0.08 2.72 9.30
N THR A 122 -0.52 3.87 9.02
CA THR A 122 -1.52 3.98 7.97
C THR A 122 -0.88 4.21 6.62
N GLY A 123 -1.46 3.59 5.61
CA GLY A 123 -1.24 3.99 4.23
C GLY A 123 -2.52 3.86 3.43
N GLY A 124 -2.45 4.28 2.17
CA GLY A 124 -3.66 4.65 1.45
C GLY A 124 -3.93 3.87 0.19
N ASP A 125 -2.88 3.39 -0.47
CA ASP A 125 -2.90 2.85 -1.84
C ASP A 125 -3.99 3.51 -2.72
N ARG A 126 -4.08 4.84 -2.58
CA ARG A 126 -5.29 5.58 -2.91
C ARG A 126 -5.17 6.06 -4.35
N HIS A 127 -5.96 5.44 -5.21
CA HIS A 127 -5.97 5.69 -6.64
C HIS A 127 -7.13 6.58 -7.12
N GLY A 128 -7.94 7.10 -6.19
CA GLY A 128 -9.10 7.96 -6.49
C GLY A 128 -8.91 9.39 -5.98
N CYS A 129 -9.93 10.22 -6.19
CA CYS A 129 -9.92 11.64 -5.83
C CYS A 129 -10.30 11.92 -4.36
N LYS A 130 -10.82 10.90 -3.65
CA LYS A 130 -11.19 11.04 -2.23
C LYS A 130 -9.99 10.86 -1.30
N PRO A 131 -9.97 11.56 -0.13
CA PRO A 131 -8.97 11.36 0.91
C PRO A 131 -8.82 9.89 1.34
N ASN A 132 -7.73 9.59 2.03
CA ASN A 132 -7.51 8.27 2.60
C ASN A 132 -8.59 7.95 3.66
N THR A 133 -8.95 6.67 3.76
CA THR A 133 -9.96 6.16 4.68
C THR A 133 -9.37 5.69 6.01
N VAL A 134 -8.05 5.69 6.13
CA VAL A 134 -7.31 5.48 7.37
C VAL A 134 -6.29 6.60 7.55
N ILE A 135 -6.12 7.07 8.79
CA ILE A 135 -5.16 8.14 9.14
C ILE A 135 -4.46 7.81 10.46
N ASN A 136 -3.16 8.12 10.54
CA ASN A 136 -2.45 8.15 11.83
C ASN A 136 -2.80 9.44 12.56
N LEU A 137 -3.12 9.33 13.84
CA LEU A 137 -3.09 10.45 14.77
C LEU A 137 -1.68 10.54 15.36
N THR A 138 -1.20 11.76 15.48
CA THR A 138 0.13 12.07 15.99
C THR A 138 0.10 13.41 16.71
N ASN A 139 0.97 13.61 17.68
CA ASN A 139 1.21 14.92 18.30
C ASN A 139 2.45 15.61 17.73
N ALA A 140 3.13 14.97 16.77
CA ALA A 140 4.30 15.51 16.11
C ALA A 140 3.97 16.74 15.27
N ASP A 141 4.84 17.75 15.33
CA ASP A 141 4.78 18.93 14.47
C ASP A 141 5.58 18.71 13.17
N THR A 142 6.46 17.71 13.15
CA THR A 142 7.29 17.34 11.99
C THR A 142 7.23 15.84 11.67
N PHE A 143 7.60 15.46 10.44
CA PHE A 143 7.66 14.04 10.09
C PHE A 143 8.75 13.30 10.86
N GLU A 144 9.87 13.95 11.19
CA GLU A 144 10.96 13.33 11.96
C GLU A 144 10.50 12.97 13.38
N GLU A 145 9.74 13.86 14.03
CA GLU A 145 9.09 13.57 15.30
C GLU A 145 8.07 12.43 15.19
N PHE A 146 7.25 12.40 14.12
CA PHE A 146 6.34 11.28 13.88
C PHE A 146 7.10 9.95 13.65
N ALA A 147 8.22 9.99 12.93
CA ALA A 147 9.08 8.83 12.77
C ALA A 147 9.64 8.37 14.12
N ASN A 148 9.99 9.28 15.02
CA ASN A 148 10.42 8.97 16.38
C ASN A 148 9.29 8.34 17.23
N GLU A 149 8.07 8.89 17.19
CA GLU A 149 6.89 8.32 17.88
C GLU A 149 6.70 6.84 17.51
N ILE A 150 6.80 6.51 16.22
CA ILE A 150 6.65 5.14 15.73
C ILE A 150 7.89 4.28 16.08
N ARG A 151 9.09 4.76 15.76
CA ARG A 151 10.33 3.95 15.84
C ARG A 151 10.78 3.70 17.27
N VAL A 152 10.78 4.75 18.09
CA VAL A 152 11.43 4.78 19.41
C VAL A 152 10.39 4.67 20.51
N GLU A 153 9.34 5.49 20.45
CA GLU A 153 8.27 5.48 21.48
C GLU A 153 7.31 4.30 21.28
N ARG A 154 7.37 3.64 20.11
CA ARG A 154 6.50 2.51 19.74
C ARG A 154 5.01 2.87 19.86
N ARG A 155 4.68 4.14 19.65
CA ARG A 155 3.32 4.68 19.77
C ARG A 155 2.71 4.84 18.39
N SER A 156 1.53 4.28 18.19
CA SER A 156 0.73 4.51 17.00
C SER A 156 -0.75 4.52 17.34
N GLU A 157 -1.45 5.55 16.90
CA GLU A 157 -2.89 5.67 17.00
C GLU A 157 -3.46 5.84 15.60
N VAL A 158 -4.48 5.05 15.26
CA VAL A 158 -5.10 5.07 13.93
C VAL A 158 -6.59 5.28 14.03
N VAL A 159 -7.10 6.16 13.16
CA VAL A 159 -8.53 6.37 12.95
C VAL A 159 -8.96 5.80 11.60
N LEU A 160 -10.03 5.02 11.63
CA LEU A 160 -10.76 4.58 10.44
C LEU A 160 -11.88 5.58 10.17
N MET A 161 -11.86 6.20 8.99
CA MET A 161 -12.89 7.14 8.57
C MET A 161 -14.20 6.40 8.24
N PRO A 162 -15.38 7.04 8.34
CA PRO A 162 -16.67 6.41 8.03
C PRO A 162 -16.73 5.78 6.62
N GLU A 163 -15.98 6.33 5.67
CA GLU A 163 -15.87 5.81 4.30
C GLU A 163 -15.18 4.45 4.23
N TYR A 164 -14.33 4.09 5.21
CA TYR A 164 -13.68 2.77 5.27
C TYR A 164 -14.71 1.63 5.35
N GLU A 165 -15.84 1.88 6.01
CA GLU A 165 -16.96 0.94 6.16
C GLU A 165 -17.65 0.61 4.82
N HIS A 166 -17.36 1.35 3.75
CA HIS A 166 -17.86 0.99 2.42
C HIS A 166 -17.16 -0.27 1.88
N PRO A 167 -17.91 -1.20 1.24
CA PRO A 167 -17.33 -2.43 0.72
C PRO A 167 -16.14 -2.17 -0.22
N LEU A 168 -15.06 -2.94 -0.08
CA LEU A 168 -13.82 -2.73 -0.82
C LEU A 168 -14.03 -2.69 -2.34
N HIS A 169 -14.73 -3.68 -2.91
CA HIS A 169 -14.96 -3.73 -4.35
C HIS A 169 -15.74 -2.51 -4.88
N TRP A 170 -16.65 -1.96 -4.07
CA TRP A 170 -17.32 -0.71 -4.43
C TRP A 170 -16.35 0.47 -4.40
N ARG A 171 -15.48 0.57 -3.37
CA ARG A 171 -14.44 1.61 -3.29
C ARG A 171 -13.44 1.52 -4.45
N GLN A 172 -13.09 0.30 -4.88
CA GLN A 172 -12.26 0.05 -6.07
C GLN A 172 -12.94 0.57 -7.34
N LEU A 173 -14.20 0.18 -7.57
CA LEU A 173 -14.98 0.63 -8.73
C LEU A 173 -15.23 2.14 -8.73
N GLN A 174 -15.44 2.74 -7.56
CA GLN A 174 -15.52 4.19 -7.42
C GLN A 174 -14.21 4.85 -7.86
N SER A 175 -13.06 4.30 -7.45
CA SER A 175 -11.75 4.85 -7.82
C SER A 175 -11.49 4.73 -9.32
N PHE A 176 -11.84 3.58 -9.93
CA PHE A 176 -11.79 3.43 -11.39
C PHE A 176 -12.73 4.40 -12.11
N SER A 177 -13.94 4.61 -11.60
CA SER A 177 -14.88 5.60 -12.13
C SER A 177 -14.30 7.01 -12.11
N GLU A 178 -13.66 7.40 -11.01
CA GLU A 178 -12.97 8.68 -10.86
C GLU A 178 -11.83 8.83 -11.88
N ILE A 179 -10.94 7.82 -12.00
CA ILE A 179 -9.86 7.82 -13.01
C ILE A 179 -10.40 8.04 -14.43
N LEU A 180 -11.52 7.40 -14.77
CA LEU A 180 -12.11 7.41 -16.11
C LEU A 180 -13.06 8.60 -16.36
N SER A 181 -13.32 9.42 -15.33
CA SER A 181 -14.28 10.51 -15.39
C SER A 181 -13.79 11.71 -16.21
N HIS A 182 -14.76 12.52 -16.64
CA HIS A 182 -14.50 13.83 -17.22
C HIS A 182 -14.56 14.91 -16.14
N TYR A 183 -13.51 15.72 -16.04
CA TYR A 183 -13.36 16.81 -15.07
C TYR A 183 -13.31 18.15 -15.81
N PRO A 184 -14.45 18.84 -16.03
CA PRO A 184 -14.48 20.11 -16.75
C PRO A 184 -13.63 21.22 -16.11
N GLU A 185 -13.43 21.15 -14.80
CA GLU A 185 -12.61 22.07 -14.01
C GLU A 185 -11.10 21.89 -14.23
N PHE A 186 -10.66 20.77 -14.81
CA PHE A 186 -9.26 20.57 -15.15
C PHE A 186 -8.87 21.43 -16.36
N VAL A 187 -7.57 21.72 -16.45
CA VAL A 187 -6.98 22.40 -17.61
C VAL A 187 -7.23 21.61 -18.90
N ASP A 188 -7.33 22.32 -20.02
CA ASP A 188 -7.46 21.70 -21.34
C ASP A 188 -6.34 20.69 -21.58
N GLY A 189 -6.67 19.55 -22.19
CA GLY A 189 -5.74 18.42 -22.34
C GLY A 189 -5.56 17.56 -21.09
N ARG A 190 -6.32 17.78 -20.01
CA ARG A 190 -6.39 16.86 -18.86
C ARG A 190 -7.81 16.53 -18.42
N ARG A 191 -8.83 17.04 -19.10
CA ARG A 191 -10.23 16.90 -18.68
C ARG A 191 -10.74 15.48 -18.85
N ARG A 192 -10.29 14.78 -19.90
CA ARG A 192 -10.73 13.42 -20.22
C ARG A 192 -9.64 12.41 -19.89
N TRP A 193 -10.04 11.18 -19.57
CA TRP A 193 -9.10 10.14 -19.14
C TRP A 193 -8.04 9.81 -20.20
N PHE A 194 -8.43 9.80 -21.48
CA PHE A 194 -7.51 9.50 -22.59
C PHE A 194 -6.53 10.65 -22.89
N GLU A 195 -6.74 11.83 -22.29
CA GLU A 195 -5.75 12.93 -22.31
C GLU A 195 -4.78 12.82 -21.12
N ARG A 196 -5.06 11.92 -20.16
CA ARG A 196 -4.26 11.67 -18.95
C ARG A 196 -3.52 10.33 -18.98
N VAL A 197 -3.81 9.47 -19.95
CA VAL A 197 -3.14 8.19 -20.15
C VAL A 197 -2.14 8.35 -21.27
N PHE A 198 -0.89 7.99 -21.00
CA PHE A 198 0.23 8.12 -21.93
C PHE A 198 0.67 6.76 -22.43
N PHE A 199 1.01 6.69 -23.71
CA PHE A 199 1.49 5.50 -24.37
C PHE A 199 2.67 5.86 -25.27
N ASP A 200 3.75 5.10 -25.16
CA ASP A 200 4.88 5.16 -26.08
C ASP A 200 4.67 4.08 -27.15
N SER A 201 4.50 4.51 -28.39
CA SER A 201 4.27 3.61 -29.52
C SER A 201 5.57 3.02 -30.10
N GLY A 202 6.73 3.42 -29.58
CA GLY A 202 8.04 3.00 -30.09
C GLY A 202 8.48 3.75 -31.36
N ASP A 203 7.79 4.83 -31.73
CA ASP A 203 8.09 5.66 -32.90
C ASP A 203 9.23 6.68 -32.68
N GLY A 204 9.89 6.62 -31.52
CA GLY A 204 10.97 7.51 -31.13
C GLY A 204 10.51 8.87 -30.59
N GLN A 205 9.20 9.12 -30.49
CA GLN A 205 8.66 10.38 -29.97
C GLN A 205 8.30 10.34 -28.48
N GLY A 206 8.56 9.20 -27.83
CA GLY A 206 8.32 8.98 -26.41
C GLY A 206 6.85 8.81 -26.05
N ALA A 207 6.55 8.81 -24.75
CA ALA A 207 5.19 8.67 -24.24
C ALA A 207 4.34 9.91 -24.57
N ARG A 208 3.20 9.68 -25.24
CA ARG A 208 2.22 10.71 -25.60
C ARG A 208 0.84 10.32 -25.14
N ASP A 209 -0.02 11.30 -24.89
CA ASP A 209 -1.38 11.02 -24.46
C ASP A 209 -2.19 10.31 -25.56
N LEU A 210 -3.17 9.50 -25.17
CA LEU A 210 -3.93 8.69 -26.12
C LEU A 210 -4.69 9.52 -27.16
N SER A 211 -5.05 10.78 -26.87
CA SER A 211 -5.75 11.63 -27.84
C SER A 211 -4.89 11.88 -29.10
N THR A 212 -3.56 11.89 -28.96
CA THR A 212 -2.62 12.03 -30.08
C THR A 212 -2.68 10.83 -31.05
N TYR A 213 -3.09 9.66 -30.58
CA TYR A 213 -3.25 8.45 -31.40
C TYR A 213 -4.68 8.30 -31.98
N GLY A 214 -5.43 9.39 -32.08
CA GLY A 214 -6.77 9.39 -32.67
C GLY A 214 -7.87 8.84 -31.75
N TRP A 215 -7.62 8.75 -30.44
CA TRP A 215 -8.64 8.39 -29.47
C TRP A 215 -9.65 9.52 -29.29
N VAL A 216 -10.72 9.48 -30.09
CA VAL A 216 -11.85 10.40 -29.97
C VAL A 216 -12.93 9.77 -29.09
N TYR A 217 -13.59 10.58 -28.26
CA TYR A 217 -14.69 10.16 -27.38
C TYR A 217 -14.35 9.02 -26.40
N GLY A 218 -13.07 8.74 -26.14
CA GLY A 218 -12.66 7.63 -25.26
C GLY A 218 -12.56 6.27 -25.94
N GLY A 219 -12.39 6.23 -27.25
CA GLY A 219 -12.11 5.00 -27.99
C GLY A 219 -13.37 4.29 -28.53
N PRO A 220 -13.26 3.01 -28.94
CA PRO A 220 -14.35 2.26 -29.58
C PRO A 220 -15.61 2.13 -28.70
N ALA A 221 -16.76 1.89 -29.34
CA ALA A 221 -18.06 1.84 -28.65
C ALA A 221 -18.12 0.81 -27.52
N TRP A 222 -17.51 -0.37 -27.70
CA TRP A 222 -17.46 -1.41 -26.68
C TRP A 222 -16.70 -0.97 -25.43
N LEU A 223 -15.63 -0.20 -25.59
CA LEU A 223 -14.83 0.32 -24.49
C LEU A 223 -15.57 1.41 -23.74
N ARG A 224 -16.24 2.31 -24.47
CA ARG A 224 -17.11 3.33 -23.85
C ARG A 224 -18.23 2.69 -23.04
N ALA A 225 -18.82 1.59 -23.55
CA ALA A 225 -19.81 0.82 -22.80
C ALA A 225 -19.21 0.21 -21.53
N ALA A 226 -18.02 -0.39 -21.60
CA ALA A 226 -17.32 -0.94 -20.44
C ALA A 226 -17.02 0.14 -19.38
N ILE A 227 -16.48 1.30 -19.80
CA ILE A 227 -16.21 2.45 -18.92
C ILE A 227 -17.50 2.94 -18.25
N TRP A 228 -18.58 3.07 -19.02
CA TRP A 228 -19.87 3.47 -18.47
C TRP A 228 -20.38 2.47 -17.42
N THR A 229 -20.27 1.16 -17.69
CA THR A 229 -20.65 0.11 -16.73
C THR A 229 -19.84 0.19 -15.45
N LEU A 230 -18.51 0.34 -15.54
CA LEU A 230 -17.65 0.53 -14.38
C LEU A 230 -18.05 1.78 -13.58
N GLY A 231 -18.31 2.89 -14.27
CA GLY A 231 -18.77 4.14 -13.66
C GLY A 231 -20.11 3.99 -12.94
N PHE A 232 -21.05 3.26 -13.54
CA PHE A 232 -22.34 2.96 -12.92
C PHE A 232 -22.17 2.08 -11.66
N LEU A 233 -21.36 1.02 -11.74
CA LEU A 233 -21.09 0.12 -10.61
C LEU A 233 -20.34 0.83 -9.46
N GLY A 234 -19.45 1.76 -9.77
CA GLY A 234 -18.77 2.62 -8.79
C GLY A 234 -19.62 3.77 -8.24
N SER A 235 -20.85 3.97 -8.75
CA SER A 235 -21.69 5.08 -8.33
C SER A 235 -22.30 4.86 -6.93
N PRO A 236 -22.68 5.94 -6.21
CA PRO A 236 -23.40 5.82 -4.94
C PRO A 236 -24.68 4.99 -5.02
N LYS A 237 -25.35 4.91 -6.18
CA LYS A 237 -26.60 4.16 -6.38
C LYS A 237 -26.40 2.65 -6.23
N MET A 238 -25.22 2.14 -6.57
CA MET A 238 -24.90 0.71 -6.47
C MET A 238 -24.37 0.29 -5.09
N ARG A 239 -24.02 1.26 -4.23
CA ARG A 239 -23.47 1.00 -2.89
C ARG A 239 -24.33 0.05 -2.04
N PRO A 240 -25.68 0.16 -2.01
CA PRO A 240 -26.51 -0.78 -1.23
C PRO A 240 -26.36 -2.24 -1.68
N VAL A 241 -26.18 -2.50 -2.98
CA VAL A 241 -26.00 -3.85 -3.53
C VAL A 241 -24.70 -4.46 -3.00
N PHE A 242 -23.59 -3.71 -3.07
CA PHE A 242 -22.30 -4.16 -2.52
C PHE A 242 -22.34 -4.31 -0.99
N ARG A 243 -23.12 -3.49 -0.28
CA ARG A 243 -23.30 -3.64 1.17
C ARG A 243 -24.02 -4.95 1.50
N ALA A 244 -25.03 -5.32 0.72
CA ALA A 244 -25.75 -6.59 0.90
C ALA A 244 -24.86 -7.80 0.63
N SER A 245 -23.92 -7.72 -0.32
CA SER A 245 -22.98 -8.81 -0.64
C SER A 245 -21.72 -8.86 0.24
N ARG A 246 -21.57 -7.94 1.21
CA ARG A 246 -20.37 -7.84 2.04
C ARG A 246 -20.30 -8.99 3.06
N LYS A 247 -19.16 -9.68 3.11
CA LYS A 247 -18.87 -10.73 4.09
C LYS A 247 -18.90 -10.16 5.51
N ARG A 248 -19.37 -10.94 6.49
CA ARG A 248 -19.46 -10.50 7.90
C ARG A 248 -18.11 -10.12 8.49
N ARG A 249 -17.06 -10.89 8.19
CA ARG A 249 -15.67 -10.63 8.61
C ARG A 249 -15.09 -9.31 8.09
N ASP A 250 -15.69 -8.72 7.05
CA ASP A 250 -15.24 -7.46 6.44
C ASP A 250 -16.08 -6.26 6.91
N ARG A 251 -16.89 -6.43 7.96
CA ARG A 251 -17.63 -5.34 8.61
C ARG A 251 -16.75 -4.76 9.70
N VAL A 252 -16.59 -3.44 9.69
CA VAL A 252 -15.84 -2.74 10.73
C VAL A 252 -16.67 -2.79 12.02
N PRO A 253 -16.10 -3.21 13.14
CA PRO A 253 -16.77 -3.16 14.44
C PRO A 253 -17.16 -1.73 14.80
N THR A 254 -18.34 -1.55 15.40
CA THR A 254 -18.81 -0.23 15.86
C THR A 254 -18.13 0.21 17.15
N ASP A 255 -17.55 -0.74 17.89
CA ASP A 255 -16.82 -0.51 19.13
C ASP A 255 -15.56 -1.38 19.14
N ALA A 256 -14.39 -0.72 19.22
CA ALA A 256 -13.10 -1.38 19.32
C ALA A 256 -13.01 -2.29 20.56
N ALA A 257 -13.65 -1.92 21.68
CA ALA A 257 -13.64 -2.71 22.91
C ALA A 257 -14.39 -4.05 22.76
N THR A 258 -15.26 -4.17 21.76
CA THR A 258 -16.01 -5.40 21.45
C THR A 258 -15.38 -6.22 20.33
N THR A 259 -14.24 -5.75 19.80
CA THR A 259 -13.52 -6.45 18.73
C THR A 259 -12.65 -7.54 19.32
N GLU A 260 -12.98 -8.80 19.04
CA GLU A 260 -12.14 -9.94 19.39
C GLU A 260 -10.92 -9.98 18.47
N PHE A 261 -9.73 -9.78 19.04
CA PHE A 261 -8.46 -9.99 18.37
C PHE A 261 -7.89 -11.36 18.76
N GLU A 262 -7.51 -12.14 17.75
CA GLU A 262 -6.84 -13.43 17.91
C GLU A 262 -5.35 -13.17 17.71
N ILE A 263 -4.64 -12.88 18.81
CA ILE A 263 -3.19 -12.66 18.76
C ILE A 263 -2.54 -14.03 18.57
N PRO A 264 -1.87 -14.30 17.42
CA PRO A 264 -1.23 -15.59 17.21
C PRO A 264 -0.11 -15.80 18.23
N ASP A 265 0.16 -17.06 18.59
CA ASP A 265 1.19 -17.38 19.56
C ASP A 265 2.55 -16.90 19.05
N LEU A 266 3.29 -16.22 19.93
CA LEU A 266 4.66 -15.87 19.70
C LEU A 266 5.46 -17.09 19.30
N ASP A 267 5.21 -18.32 19.77
CA ASP A 267 5.97 -19.51 19.35
C ASP A 267 5.65 -20.05 17.95
N GLU A 268 4.45 -19.77 17.43
CA GLU A 268 4.13 -19.95 16.01
C GLU A 268 4.87 -18.91 15.15
N ILE A 269 5.13 -17.75 15.74
CA ILE A 269 5.86 -16.63 15.14
C ILE A 269 7.38 -16.62 15.52
N SER A 270 7.88 -17.32 16.54
CA SER A 270 9.23 -17.16 17.12
C SER A 270 10.21 -18.22 16.61
N ARG A 271 9.68 -19.32 16.05
CA ARG A 271 10.40 -20.12 15.05
C ARG A 271 10.95 -19.26 13.90
N VAL A 272 10.50 -18.01 13.81
CA VAL A 272 10.84 -17.00 12.81
C VAL A 272 11.89 -15.99 13.31
N PHE A 273 12.33 -15.95 14.57
CA PHE A 273 13.40 -15.01 15.01
C PHE A 273 14.39 -15.62 16.01
N PRO A 274 15.72 -15.57 15.75
CA PRO A 274 16.69 -15.77 16.82
C PRO A 274 16.65 -14.56 17.76
N GLN A 275 16.54 -14.81 19.07
CA GLN A 275 16.97 -13.84 20.08
C GLN A 275 18.48 -13.67 19.95
N GLU A 276 18.94 -12.50 19.51
CA GLU A 276 20.29 -12.05 19.86
C GLU A 276 20.17 -11.22 21.13
N SER A 277 20.70 -11.81 22.20
CA SER A 277 20.99 -11.21 23.48
C SER A 277 21.67 -9.85 23.31
N ALA A 278 21.24 -8.88 24.11
CA ALA A 278 21.96 -7.64 24.33
C ALA A 278 23.44 -7.92 24.67
N SER A 279 24.34 -7.43 23.82
CA SER A 279 25.73 -7.09 24.13
C SER A 279 26.25 -6.09 23.09
#